data_AF-A0A383C5I6-F1
#
_entry.id   AF-A0A383C5I6-F1
#
_cell.length_a   1.000
_cell.length_b   1.000
_cell.length_c   1.000
_cell.angle_alpha   90.00
_cell.angle_beta   90.00
_cell.angle_gamma   90.00
#
_symmetry.space_group_name_H-M   'P 1'
#
loop_
_entity.id
_entity.type
_entity.pdbx_description
1 polymer ?
#
loop_
_entity_poly.entity_id
_entity_poly.type
_entity_poly.pdbx_seq_one_letter_code
_entity_poly.pdbx_strand_id
1 'polypeptide(L)'
;MTTKKDLTGLGPILFASLLGLIVASVANRFFQSSALEWLVSIAGVIIFMGLTLYDSKKIKEMTGEAVLQGDALAVSRDEAIGALKLYLDLINLFIFI
;
A
#
# COMPACT_ATOMS: atom_id res chain seq x y z
N MET A 1 18.04 4.95 -21.68
CA MET A 1 17.52 3.73 -21.02
C MET A 1 17.20 4.08 -19.58
N THR A 2 15.95 4.44 -19.30
CA THR A 2 15.49 4.64 -17.92
C THR A 2 14.99 3.30 -17.41
N THR A 3 15.57 2.76 -16.34
CA THR A 3 15.07 1.54 -15.70
C THR A 3 13.65 1.79 -15.20
N LYS A 4 12.66 1.48 -16.03
CA LYS A 4 11.28 1.27 -15.60
C LYS A 4 11.33 -0.01 -14.76
N LYS A 5 11.58 0.14 -13.46
CA LYS A 5 11.44 -0.97 -12.53
C LYS A 5 9.95 -1.32 -12.55
N ASP A 6 9.59 -2.37 -13.28
CA ASP A 6 8.24 -2.92 -13.31
C ASP A 6 7.88 -3.34 -11.90
N LEU A 7 7.13 -2.49 -11.21
CA LEU A 7 6.65 -2.76 -9.86
C LEU A 7 5.46 -3.73 -9.86
N THR A 8 4.98 -4.14 -11.04
CA THR A 8 3.91 -5.13 -11.21
C THR A 8 4.19 -6.41 -10.44
N GLY A 9 5.47 -6.81 -10.28
CA GLY A 9 5.88 -7.95 -9.46
C GLY A 9 5.86 -7.71 -7.94
N LEU A 10 5.87 -6.45 -7.48
CA LEU A 10 5.83 -6.09 -6.05
C LEU A 10 4.41 -6.07 -5.50
N GLY A 11 3.39 -5.82 -6.32
CA GLY A 11 2.00 -5.81 -5.89
C GLY A 11 1.56 -7.09 -5.16
N PRO A 12 1.76 -8.29 -5.75
CA PRO A 12 1.41 -9.56 -5.09
C PRO A 12 2.19 -9.80 -3.79
N ILE A 13 3.46 -9.41 -3.74
CA ILE A 13 4.30 -9.56 -2.54
C ILE A 13 3.77 -8.66 -1.43
N LEU A 14 3.53 -7.38 -1.70
CA LEU A 14 3.01 -6.43 -0.73
C LEU A 14 1.62 -6.84 -0.22
N PHE A 15 0.77 -7.39 -1.09
CA PHE A 15 -0.54 -7.92 -0.69
C PHE A 15 -0.43 -9.18 0.20
N ALA A 16 0.48 -10.09 -0.13
CA ALA A 16 0.76 -11.26 0.70
C ALA A 16 1.36 -10.86 2.06
N SER A 17 2.28 -9.88 2.08
CA SER A 17 2.85 -9.33 3.31
C SER A 17 1.79 -8.65 4.19
N LEU A 18 0.86 -7.90 3.58
CA LEU A 18 -0.28 -7.30 4.29
C LEU A 18 -1.15 -8.37 4.96
N LEU A 19 -1.49 -9.45 4.24
CA LEU A 19 -2.24 -10.57 4.80
C LEU A 19 -1.48 -11.25 5.95
N GLY A 20 -0.18 -11.49 5.77
CA GLY A 20 0.68 -12.03 6.81
C GLY A 20 0.70 -11.15 8.06
N LEU A 21 0.72 -9.82 7.89
CA LEU A 21 0.69 -8.87 8.99
C LEU A 21 -0.65 -8.88 9.73
N ILE A 22 -1.76 -8.98 9.01
CA ILE A 22 -3.09 -9.13 9.62
C ILE A 22 -3.13 -10.39 10.47
N VAL A 23 -2.67 -11.53 9.93
CA VAL A 23 -2.61 -12.81 10.66
C VAL A 23 -1.71 -12.69 11.90
N ALA A 24 -0.53 -12.08 11.77
CA ALA A 24 0.39 -11.88 12.89
C ALA A 24 -0.21 -10.99 13.99
N SER A 25 -0.92 -9.92 13.62
CA SER A 25 -1.59 -9.03 14.58
C SER A 25 -2.73 -9.73 15.34
N VAL A 26 -3.47 -10.61 14.66
CA VAL A 26 -4.51 -11.44 15.28
C VAL A 26 -3.88 -12.51 16.16
N ALA A 27 -2.82 -13.17 15.71
CA ALA A 27 -2.10 -14.15 16.50
C ALA A 27 -1.52 -13.53 17.79
N ASN A 28 -0.97 -12.31 17.70
CA ASN A 28 -0.40 -11.63 18.86
C ASN A 28 -1.45 -11.32 19.95
N ARG A 29 -2.74 -11.20 19.61
CA ARG A 29 -3.81 -11.08 20.63
C ARG A 29 -3.93 -12.31 21.53
N PHE A 30 -3.53 -13.49 21.05
CA PHE A 30 -3.54 -14.73 21.85
C PHE A 30 -2.25 -14.91 22.67
N PHE A 31 -1.11 -14.50 22.12
CA PHE A 31 0.20 -14.64 22.79
C PHE A 31 0.56 -13.46 23.71
N GLN A 32 -0.01 -12.27 23.45
CA GLN A 32 0.23 -11.04 24.21
C GLN A 32 1.72 -10.73 24.43
N SER A 33 2.55 -10.98 23.41
CA SER A 33 4.00 -10.84 23.51
C SER A 33 4.45 -9.46 23.05
N SER A 34 5.12 -8.73 23.94
CA SER A 34 5.69 -7.41 23.62
C SER A 34 6.74 -7.49 22.51
N ALA A 35 7.51 -8.58 22.41
CA ALA A 35 8.49 -8.75 21.35
C ALA A 35 7.83 -8.93 19.97
N LEU A 36 6.71 -9.66 19.91
CA LEU A 36 5.92 -9.82 18.68
C LEU A 36 5.24 -8.51 18.29
N GLU A 37 4.74 -7.74 19.25
CA GLU A 37 4.15 -6.42 19.02
C GLU A 37 5.14 -5.44 18.37
N TRP A 38 6.37 -5.38 18.88
CA TRP A 38 7.44 -4.59 18.28
C TRP A 38 7.77 -5.05 16.85
N LEU A 39 7.87 -6.37 16.62
CA LEU A 39 8.15 -6.92 15.29
C LEU A 39 7.03 -6.59 14.29
N VAL A 40 5.77 -6.76 14.70
CA VAL A 40 4.59 -6.45 13.87
C VAL A 40 4.54 -4.97 13.54
N SER A 41 4.87 -4.09 14.49
CA SER A 41 4.91 -2.64 14.29
C SER A 41 5.99 -2.25 13.26
N ILE A 42 7.23 -2.74 13.42
CA ILE A 42 8.32 -2.48 12.47
C ILE A 42 7.99 -3.02 11.08
N ALA A 43 7.47 -4.25 11.00
CA ALA A 43 7.05 -4.85 9.74
C ALA A 43 5.91 -4.05 9.08
N GLY A 44 4.95 -3.56 9.88
CA GLY A 44 3.86 -2.71 9.46
C GLY A 44 4.35 -1.45 8.78
N VAL A 45 5.23 -0.70 9.44
CA VAL A 45 5.80 0.52 8.86
C VAL A 45 6.50 0.23 7.52
N ILE A 46 7.30 -0.84 7.44
CA ILE A 46 8.01 -1.20 6.18
C ILE A 46 7.02 -1.57 5.06
N ILE A 47 6.00 -2.38 5.36
CA ILE A 47 5.01 -2.83 4.38
C ILE A 47 4.17 -1.65 3.89
N PHE A 48 3.64 -0.83 4.79
CA PHE A 48 2.80 0.31 4.42
C PHE A 48 3.59 1.42 3.74
N MET A 49 4.85 1.64 4.09
CA MET A 49 5.75 2.52 3.34
C MET A 49 5.97 2.01 1.91
N GLY A 50 6.17 0.69 1.75
CA GLY A 50 6.29 0.05 0.44
C GLY A 50 5.01 0.16 -0.40
N LEU A 51 3.85 -0.07 0.22
CA LEU A 51 2.53 0.09 -0.40
C LEU A 51 2.29 1.53 -0.83
N THR A 52 2.60 2.52 0.01
CA THR A 52 2.47 3.95 -0.32
C THR A 52 3.27 4.30 -1.58
N LEU A 53 4.51 3.81 -1.69
CA LEU A 53 5.35 4.02 -2.87
C LEU A 53 4.82 3.33 -4.12
N TYR A 54 4.22 2.15 -3.97
CA TYR A 54 3.59 1.39 -5.05
C TYR A 54 2.31 2.07 -5.54
N ASP A 55 1.41 2.41 -4.62
CA ASP A 55 0.12 3.04 -4.91
C ASP A 55 0.31 4.43 -5.51
N SER A 56 1.27 5.24 -5.03
CA SER A 56 1.61 6.54 -5.63
C SER A 56 1.97 6.42 -7.12
N LYS A 57 2.71 5.37 -7.49
CA LYS A 57 3.10 5.13 -8.89
C LYS A 57 1.93 4.59 -9.71
N LYS A 58 1.15 3.69 -9.14
CA LYS A 58 -0.01 3.10 -9.80
C LYS A 58 -1.09 4.14 -10.10
N ILE A 59 -1.35 5.07 -9.18
CA ILE A 59 -2.28 6.18 -9.39
C ILE A 59 -1.83 7.03 -10.58
N LYS A 60 -0.54 7.41 -10.61
CA LYS A 60 0.02 8.20 -11.71
C LYS A 60 -0.10 7.51 -13.08
N GLU A 61 0.06 6.19 -13.10
CA GLU A 61 -0.10 5.38 -14.32
C GLU A 61 -1.57 5.32 -14.76
N MET A 62 -2.49 4.99 -13.85
CA MET A 62 -3.94 4.92 -14.14
C MET A 62 -4.50 6.26 -14.63
N THR A 63 -4.17 7.35 -13.93
CA THR A 63 -4.59 8.71 -14.33
C THR A 63 -4.00 9.10 -15.69
N GLY A 64 -2.74 8.73 -15.96
CA GLY A 64 -2.10 8.98 -17.26
C GLY A 64 -2.80 8.25 -18.41
N GLU A 65 -3.20 7.00 -18.20
CA GLU A 65 -3.96 6.22 -19.20
C GLU A 65 -5.35 6.81 -19.45
N ALA A 66 -6.08 7.21 -18.41
CA ALA A 66 -7.40 7.82 -18.53
C ALA A 66 -7.36 9.16 -19.28
N VAL A 67 -6.31 9.97 -19.07
CA VAL A 67 -6.08 11.22 -19.81
C VAL A 67 -5.87 10.96 -21.30
N LEU A 68 -5.11 9.92 -21.67
CA LEU A 68 -4.86 9.57 -23.08
C LEU A 68 -6.13 9.09 -23.80
N GLN A 69 -7.08 8.51 -23.06
CA GLN A 69 -8.37 8.07 -23.61
C GLN A 69 -9.40 9.22 -23.71
N GLY A 70 -9.10 10.40 -23.17
CA GLY A 70 -9.96 11.59 -23.25
C GLY A 70 -11.19 11.54 -22.33
N ASP A 71 -11.26 10.57 -21.40
CA ASP A 71 -12.37 10.43 -20.47
C ASP A 71 -12.11 11.22 -19.17
N ALA A 72 -12.54 12.48 -19.17
CA ALA A 72 -12.39 13.37 -18.01
C ALA A 72 -13.12 12.87 -16.76
N LEU A 73 -14.21 12.09 -16.91
CA LEU A 73 -14.93 11.52 -15.77
C LEU A 73 -14.12 10.37 -15.15
N ALA A 74 -13.52 9.52 -15.97
CA ALA A 74 -12.64 8.44 -15.51
C ALA A 74 -11.42 8.99 -14.74
N VAL A 75 -10.79 10.05 -15.26
CA VAL A 75 -9.64 10.73 -14.61
C VAL A 75 -10.01 11.17 -13.19
N SER A 76 -11.12 11.90 -13.03
CA SER A 76 -11.54 12.43 -11.72
C SER A 76 -11.85 11.32 -10.71
N ARG A 77 -12.44 10.21 -11.17
CA ARG A 77 -12.75 9.05 -10.34
C ARG A 77 -11.48 8.33 -9.90
N ASP A 78 -10.54 8.10 -10.81
CA ASP A 78 -9.30 7.39 -10.52
C ASP A 78 -8.41 8.17 -9.56
N GLU A 79 -8.37 9.50 -9.70
CA GLU A 79 -7.69 10.39 -8.74
C GLU A 79 -8.32 10.31 -7.35
N ALA A 80 -9.65 10.35 -7.24
CA ALA A 80 -10.33 10.28 -5.96
C ALA A 80 -10.11 8.93 -5.24
N ILE A 81 -10.22 7.81 -5.97
CA ILE A 81 -9.94 6.47 -5.44
C ILE A 81 -8.46 6.34 -5.06
N GLY A 82 -7.56 6.90 -5.87
CA GLY A 82 -6.14 6.94 -5.60
C GLY A 82 -5.81 7.68 -4.31
N ALA A 83 -6.33 8.89 -4.14
CA ALA A 83 -6.14 9.69 -2.94
C ALA A 83 -6.65 8.97 -1.68
N LEU A 84 -7.80 8.29 -1.78
CA LEU A 84 -8.35 7.50 -0.67
C LEU A 84 -7.40 6.36 -0.26
N LYS A 85 -6.79 5.66 -1.23
CA LYS A 85 -5.82 4.60 -0.92
C LYS A 85 -4.59 5.12 -0.19
N LEU A 86 -4.00 6.22 -0.69
CA LEU A 86 -2.86 6.85 -0.03
C LEU A 86 -3.20 7.33 1.39
N TYR A 87 -4.43 7.81 1.61
CA TYR A 87 -4.91 8.18 2.93
C TYR A 87 -4.99 6.97 3.87
N LEU A 88 -5.50 5.83 3.39
CA LEU A 88 -5.56 4.60 4.18
C LEU A 88 -4.17 4.06 4.52
N ASP A 89 -3.23 4.08 3.56
CA ASP A 89 -1.84 3.68 3.81
C ASP A 89 -1.18 4.57 4.87
N LEU A 90 -1.43 5.89 4.83
CA LEU A 90 -0.93 6.84 5.81
C LEU A 90 -1.49 6.56 7.21
N ILE A 91 -2.81 6.33 7.34
CA ILE A 91 -3.43 5.96 8.62
C ILE A 91 -2.80 4.69 9.18
N ASN A 92 -2.63 3.65 8.34
CA ASN A 92 -2.04 2.41 8.81
C ASN A 92 -0.60 2.61 9.26
N LEU A 93 0.18 3.42 8.55
CA LEU A 93 1.54 3.78 8.99
C LEU A 93 1.53 4.41 10.39
N PHE A 94 0.58 5.32 10.67
CA PHE A 94 0.42 5.90 12.02
C PHE A 94 -0.05 4.91 13.08
N ILE A 95 -0.82 3.89 12.73
CA ILE A 95 -1.24 2.84 13.68
C ILE A 95 -0.06 1.98 14.13
N PHE A 96 0.95 1.81 13.28
CA PHE A 96 2.13 0.99 13.57
C PHE A 96 3.34 1.77 14.10
N ILE A 97 3.23 3.10 14.24
CA ILE A 97 4.21 3.96 14.92
C ILE A 97 3.78 4.11 16.38
#